data_AF-A0A0G0V837-F1
#
_entry.id   AF-A0A0G0V837-F1
#
_cell.length_a   1.000
_cell.length_b   1.000
_cell.length_c   1.000
_cell.angle_alpha   90.00
_cell.angle_beta   90.00
_cell.angle_gamma   90.00
#
_symmetry.space_group_name_H-M   'P 1'
#
loop_
_entity.id
_entity.type
_entity.pdbx_description
1 polymer ?
#
loop_
_entity_poly.entity_id
_entity_poly.type
_entity_poly.pdbx_seq_one_letter_code
_entity_poly.pdbx_strand_id
1 'polypeptide(L)' 'FNHKYIYDCLPNINSEEIILRFSGEGKPLLITGAQDNTFQYLVMPMSV' A
#
# COMPACT_ATOMS: atom_id res chain seq x y z
N PHE A 1 -3.82 -10.42 -3.90
CA PHE A 1 -3.29 -9.65 -2.74
C PHE A 1 -4.08 -10.01 -1.51
N ASN A 2 -3.42 -10.21 -0.36
CA ASN A 2 -4.13 -10.47 0.90
C ASN A 2 -4.65 -9.14 1.47
N HIS A 3 -5.97 -9.06 1.69
CA HIS A 3 -6.65 -7.86 2.21
C HIS A 3 -6.14 -7.46 3.61
N LYS A 4 -5.63 -8.42 4.39
CA LYS A 4 -5.10 -8.19 5.73
C LYS A 4 -3.89 -7.25 5.72
N TYR A 5 -3.00 -7.38 4.73
CA TYR A 5 -1.83 -6.51 4.61
C TYR A 5 -2.20 -5.06 4.29
N ILE A 6 -3.28 -4.86 3.54
CA ILE A 6 -3.78 -3.52 3.25
C ILE A 6 -4.37 -2.92 4.52
N TYR A 7 -5.19 -3.67 5.26
CA TYR A 7 -5.83 -3.16 6.48
C TYR A 7 -4.86 -2.83 7.61
N ASP A 8 -3.80 -3.63 7.79
CA ASP A 8 -2.80 -3.41 8.85
C ASP A 8 -1.95 -2.14 8.63
N CYS A 9 -1.79 -1.68 7.38
CA CYS A 9 -1.00 -0.48 7.10
C CYS A 9 -1.79 0.83 7.26
N LEU A 10 -3.12 0.80 7.14
CA LEU A 10 -3.97 2.00 7.21
C LEU A 10 -3.78 2.82 8.50
N PRO A 11 -3.72 2.23 9.71
CA PRO A 11 -3.52 2.99 10.94
C PRO A 11 -2.15 3.68 11.04
N ASN A 12 -1.17 3.21 10.25
CA ASN A 12 0.18 3.78 10.23
C ASN A 12 0.31 4.94 9.23
N ILE A 13 -0.68 5.16 8.36
CA ILE A 13 -0.67 6.25 7.39
C ILE A 13 -1.36 7.46 8.02
N ASN A 14 -0.58 8.50 8.30
CA ASN A 14 -1.08 9.74 8.90
C ASN A 14 -1.60 10.72 7.83
N SER A 15 -2.48 10.23 6.95
CA SER A 15 -3.05 11.02 5.86
C SER A 15 -4.51 10.64 5.64
N GLU A 16 -5.38 11.62 5.40
CA GLU A 16 -6.80 11.40 5.10
C GLU A 16 -7.02 10.71 3.75
N GLU A 17 -6.03 10.83 2.85
CA GLU A 17 -6.07 10.27 1.51
C GLU A 17 -4.92 9.28 1.33
N ILE A 18 -5.24 8.12 0.76
CA ILE A 18 -4.29 7.05 0.45
C ILE A 18 -4.15 6.89 -1.05
N ILE A 19 -2.91 6.73 -1.51
CA ILE A 19 -2.59 6.45 -2.91
C ILE A 19 -2.14 5.00 -3.04
N LEU A 20 -2.86 4.25 -3.87
CA LEU A 20 -2.54 2.88 -4.25
C LEU A 20 -1.91 2.89 -5.64
N ARG A 21 -0.61 2.60 -5.73
CA ARG A 21 0.12 2.55 -7.00
C ARG A 21 0.34 1.11 -7.44
N PHE A 22 -0.34 0.73 -8.51
CA PHE A 22 -0.20 -0.58 -9.15
C PHE A 22 0.82 -0.50 -10.28
N SER A 23 1.85 -1.36 -10.23
CA SER A 23 2.94 -1.39 -11.21
C SER A 23 2.80 -2.50 -12.26
N GLY A 24 1.66 -3.22 -12.26
CA GLY A 24 1.38 -4.35 -13.15
C GLY A 24 1.27 -5.69 -12.41
N GLU A 25 0.94 -6.74 -13.16
CA GLU A 25 0.80 -8.10 -12.65
C GLU A 25 2.15 -8.63 -12.13
N GLY A 26 2.13 -9.31 -10.98
CA GLY A 26 3.35 -9.85 -10.36
C GLY A 26 4.31 -8.78 -9.80
N LYS A 27 3.93 -7.50 -9.81
CA LYS A 27 4.72 -6.42 -9.18
C LYS A 27 4.16 -6.01 -7.82
N PRO A 28 5.01 -5.49 -6.91
CA PRO A 28 4.57 -4.94 -5.64
C PRO A 28 3.55 -3.81 -5.82
N LEU A 29 2.57 -3.80 -4.94
CA LEU A 29 1.65 -2.69 -4.73
C LEU A 29 2.30 -1.72 -3.73
N LEU A 30 2.41 -0.46 -4.11
CA LEU A 30 2.90 0.60 -3.24
C LEU A 30 1.71 1.37 -2.66
N ILE A 31 1.66 1.49 -1.34
CA ILE A 31 0.66 2.24 -0.58
C ILE A 31 1.37 3.38 0.14
N THR A 32 0.88 4.60 -0.02
CA THR A 32 1.43 5.80 0.61
C THR A 32 0.33 6.82 0.89
N GLY A 33 0.58 7.78 1.78
CA GLY A 33 -0.35 8.90 2.01
C GLY A 33 -0.25 9.91 0.86
N ALA A 34 -1.36 10.56 0.51
CA ALA A 34 -1.35 11.57 -0.54
C ALA A 34 -0.58 12.84 -0.11
N GLN A 35 -0.69 13.19 1.17
CA GLN A 35 -0.04 14.36 1.76
C GLN A 35 1.20 14.02 2.59
N ASP A 36 1.45 12.74 2.85
CA ASP A 36 2.58 12.29 3.67
C ASP A 36 3.46 11.28 2.91
N ASN A 37 4.63 11.76 2.48
CA ASN A 37 5.65 10.97 1.77
C ASN A 37 6.64 10.27 2.73
N THR A 38 6.49 10.42 4.05
CA THR A 38 7.43 9.83 5.02
C THR A 38 7.22 8.34 5.21
N PHE A 39 6.01 7.83 4.92
CA PHE A 39 5.67 6.43 5.05
C PHE A 39 5.30 5.81 3.70
N GLN A 40 6.01 4.72 3.36
CA GLN A 40 5.80 3.93 2.16
C GLN A 40 5.65 2.47 2.56
N TYR A 41 4.51 1.89 2.21
CA TYR A 41 4.20 0.50 2.50
C TYR A 41 4.15 -0.32 1.22
N LEU A 42 4.98 -1.35 1.15
CA LEU A 42 5.12 -2.20 -0.02
C LEU A 42 4.42 -3.54 0.24
N VAL A 43 3.37 -3.83 -0.53
CA VAL A 43 2.66 -5.11 -0.48
C VAL A 43 3.16 -5.99 -1.62
N MET A 44 3.79 -7.10 -1.26
CA MET A 44 4.24 -8.09 -2.25
C MET A 44 3.05 -8.83 -2.86
N PRO A 45 3.05 -9.07 -4.18
CA PRO A 45 2.06 -9.92 -4.82
C PRO A 45 2.35 -11.35 -4.38
N MET A 46 1.33 -12.00 -3.83
CA MET A 46 1.39 -13.45 -3.63
C MET A 46 1.00 -14.08 -4.95
N SER A 47 1.85 -14.97 -5.47
CA SER A 47 1.41 -15.89 -6.51
C SER A 47 0.29 -16.73 -5.90
N VAL A 48 -0.90 -16.64 -6.47
CA VAL A 48 -1.98 -17.60 -6.23
C VAL A 48 -1.68 -18.86 -7.04
#